data_AF-A0A8K1FFG6-F1
#
_entry.id   AF-A0A8K1FFG6-F1
#
_cell.length_a   1.000
_cell.length_b   1.000
_cell.length_c   1.000
_cell.angle_alpha   90.00
_cell.angle_beta   90.00
_cell.angle_gamma   90.00
#
_symmetry.space_group_name_H-M   'P 1'
#
loop_
_entity.id
_entity.type
_entity.pdbx_description
1 polymer ?
#
loop_
_entity_poly.entity_id
_entity_poly.type
_entity_poly.pdbx_seq_one_letter_code
_entity_poly.pdbx_strand_id
1 'polypeptide(L)'
;MKLLRVLAPLVAALVASNVMAYEVEEETKTIDELYADAVAEGGKLVVYHGGDIPTQQDTTANAFRAAFPKVNLTMVVDYSKYHDVRIDNQLETDSLVPDVVALQTLQDFTRWAKEDKLLKYKPKGFSEIYEPFKDESGAWMSHTCITFSYFYDEALLNGTAPPQTPAELVDPKYANLIASSYPHDDDAALFIYARYAEKYGWDWVKKLAAQKPEFKRGSNSPAVAVSQKRKAIGIAGSAAANTTVKRGNGTDFLTWGQRIAVLKDAKRPAAAKLFMSWILSKEVQSTMMAGRSTRKDVIPSTGVYPWEVEGASTDLFPKFMEDRAKVEQLKATFALYFGEVTGEPSPGQLGLYPVAMESSENVDRLPHFASELMPSASKAANDRRMTRLRAERVLARALRLPTRGEITKVPENAGEPAIGLGPLSRLLAPQARVVGSVPTPASSSHDYYLQQSGIKFLLEDLVKKLQEDRPEQVSAFISTYFASVVNGTHIRGREFEYINGALINRVAFLGHLERIANAMAADRVVARLRLIAQQNTFLIPPLGDVESFVFKSSSFKEFCGHFFTSAAIASAINELQDAVTHLRTHV
;
A
#
# COMPACT_ATOMS: atom_id res chain seq x y z
N MET A 1 21.73 -19.55 57.69
CA MET A 1 20.92 -18.31 57.68
C MET A 1 21.74 -17.05 57.31
N LYS A 2 22.51 -17.06 56.19
CA LYS A 2 23.33 -15.90 55.77
C LYS A 2 23.37 -15.60 54.25
N LEU A 3 22.77 -16.42 53.38
CA LEU A 3 22.85 -16.24 51.91
C LEU A 3 21.72 -15.38 51.30
N LEU A 4 20.54 -15.28 51.93
CA LEU A 4 19.35 -14.62 51.34
C LEU A 4 19.30 -13.08 51.50
N ARG A 5 20.40 -12.41 51.88
CA ARG A 5 20.41 -10.94 52.10
C ARG A 5 21.25 -10.12 51.10
N VAL A 6 21.85 -10.75 50.08
CA VAL A 6 22.76 -10.09 49.13
C VAL A 6 22.17 -9.90 47.73
N LEU A 7 21.16 -10.69 47.33
CA LEU A 7 20.60 -10.65 45.97
C LEU A 7 19.43 -9.68 45.77
N ALA A 8 18.82 -9.16 46.83
CA ALA A 8 17.69 -8.23 46.74
C ALA A 8 17.99 -6.90 45.99
N PRO A 9 19.17 -6.25 46.15
CA PRO A 9 19.45 -4.99 45.45
C PRO A 9 19.71 -5.18 43.94
N LEU A 10 20.22 -6.35 43.53
CA LEU A 10 20.71 -6.57 42.16
C LEU A 10 19.56 -6.70 41.15
N VAL A 11 18.42 -7.26 41.58
CA VAL A 11 17.22 -7.37 40.73
C VAL A 11 16.55 -6.00 40.54
N ALA A 12 16.57 -5.14 41.56
CA ALA A 12 16.04 -3.77 41.45
C ALA A 12 16.85 -2.90 40.45
N ALA A 13 18.16 -3.14 40.33
CA ALA A 13 19.01 -2.44 39.37
C ALA A 13 18.81 -2.87 37.91
N LEU A 14 18.36 -4.11 37.66
CA LEU A 14 18.28 -4.68 36.30
C LEU A 14 16.90 -4.50 35.63
N VAL A 15 15.88 -4.07 36.37
CA VAL A 15 14.56 -3.68 35.83
C VAL A 15 14.50 -2.17 35.53
N ALA A 16 15.47 -1.39 36.03
CA ALA A 16 15.60 0.04 35.76
C ALA A 16 16.37 0.36 34.46
N SER A 17 16.69 -0.64 33.64
CA SER A 17 17.09 -0.45 32.23
C SER A 17 15.87 -0.06 31.39
N ASN A 18 15.26 1.09 31.71
CA ASN A 18 14.36 1.78 30.80
C ASN A 18 15.08 1.90 29.46
N VAL A 19 14.46 1.41 28.39
CA VAL A 19 14.78 1.89 27.06
C VAL A 19 14.29 3.33 27.02
N MET A 20 15.19 4.24 27.42
CA MET A 20 15.09 5.66 27.13
C MET A 20 15.20 5.76 25.61
N ALA A 21 14.08 5.55 24.93
CA ALA A 21 13.95 5.82 23.52
C ALA A 21 14.35 7.28 23.34
N TYR A 22 15.52 7.50 22.75
CA TYR A 22 16.15 8.82 22.68
C TYR A 22 15.16 9.75 22.02
N GLU A 23 14.55 10.64 22.80
CA GLU A 23 13.51 11.50 22.26
C GLU A 23 14.19 12.45 21.27
N VAL A 24 13.65 12.52 20.06
CA VAL A 24 14.19 13.44 19.06
C VAL A 24 13.82 14.84 19.52
N GLU A 25 14.84 15.60 19.93
CA GLU A 25 14.70 16.99 20.32
C GLU A 25 14.28 17.88 19.14
N GLU A 26 13.75 19.06 19.43
CA GLU A 26 13.41 20.03 18.39
C GLU A 26 14.69 20.66 17.79
N GLU A 27 14.71 20.82 16.47
CA GLU A 27 15.88 21.31 15.74
C GLU A 27 16.38 22.68 16.24
N THR A 28 17.61 22.69 16.73
CA THR A 28 18.27 23.90 17.24
C THR A 28 18.90 24.75 16.13
N LYS A 29 19.34 24.11 15.02
CA LYS A 29 20.04 24.78 13.91
C LYS A 29 19.22 25.93 13.31
N THR A 30 19.94 26.93 12.81
CA THR A 30 19.38 27.96 11.94
C THR A 30 19.05 27.39 10.56
N ILE A 31 18.22 28.10 9.80
CA ILE A 31 17.87 27.70 8.44
C ILE A 31 19.10 27.76 7.50
N ASP A 32 20.05 28.66 7.77
CA ASP A 32 21.30 28.80 7.02
C ASP A 32 22.27 27.64 7.28
N GLU A 33 22.34 27.12 8.52
CA GLU A 33 23.12 25.92 8.83
C GLU A 33 22.54 24.67 8.15
N LEU A 34 21.20 24.51 8.18
CA LEU A 34 20.53 23.42 7.45
C LEU A 34 20.73 23.55 5.92
N TYR A 35 20.79 24.78 5.41
CA TYR A 35 21.08 25.04 3.99
C TYR A 35 22.54 24.73 3.63
N ALA A 36 23.49 25.05 4.52
CA ALA A 36 24.88 24.67 4.36
C ALA A 36 25.05 23.14 4.36
N ASP A 37 24.40 22.42 5.28
CA ASP A 37 24.39 20.95 5.30
C ASP A 37 23.81 20.37 4.00
N ALA A 38 22.65 20.86 3.55
CA ALA A 38 21.98 20.40 2.33
C ALA A 38 22.80 20.65 1.04
N VAL A 39 23.60 21.71 1.03
CA VAL A 39 24.54 22.00 -0.07
C VAL A 39 25.78 21.09 0.01
N ALA A 40 26.31 20.81 1.21
CA ALA A 40 27.41 19.87 1.41
C ALA A 40 27.01 18.42 1.05
N GLU A 41 25.75 18.05 1.25
CA GLU A 41 25.13 16.80 0.84
C GLU A 41 24.94 16.68 -0.71
N GLY A 42 25.21 17.75 -1.45
CA GLY A 42 25.18 17.78 -2.91
C GLY A 42 23.99 18.51 -3.53
N GLY A 43 23.17 19.21 -2.74
CA GLY A 43 22.21 20.20 -3.23
C GLY A 43 21.08 19.62 -4.08
N LYS A 44 20.51 18.47 -3.71
CA LYS A 44 19.37 17.85 -4.40
C LYS A 44 18.28 17.43 -3.41
N LEU A 45 17.03 17.54 -3.81
CA LEU A 45 15.87 17.17 -2.99
C LEU A 45 14.75 16.64 -3.89
N VAL A 46 14.18 15.48 -3.55
CA VAL A 46 13.00 14.94 -4.22
C VAL A 46 11.83 14.85 -3.25
N VAL A 47 10.72 15.53 -3.58
CA VAL A 47 9.48 15.54 -2.78
C VAL A 47 8.35 14.89 -3.59
N TYR A 48 7.71 13.87 -3.04
CA TYR A 48 6.47 13.30 -3.56
C TYR A 48 5.28 13.89 -2.79
N HIS A 49 4.42 14.64 -3.48
CA HIS A 49 3.30 15.37 -2.87
C HIS A 49 1.97 14.90 -3.45
N GLY A 50 0.98 14.70 -2.58
CA GLY A 50 -0.39 14.37 -2.95
C GLY A 50 -1.09 15.57 -3.62
N GLY A 51 -1.73 15.36 -4.76
CA GLY A 51 -2.52 16.38 -5.45
C GLY A 51 -3.14 15.91 -6.76
N ASP A 52 -3.85 16.84 -7.39
CA ASP A 52 -4.71 16.63 -8.54
C ASP A 52 -4.05 16.93 -9.89
N ILE A 53 -3.11 17.88 -9.93
CA ILE A 53 -2.47 18.32 -11.19
C ILE A 53 -0.98 18.58 -10.97
N PRO A 54 -0.11 18.40 -11.99
CA PRO A 54 1.35 18.47 -11.82
C PRO A 54 1.85 19.78 -11.21
N THR A 55 1.18 20.90 -11.51
CA THR A 55 1.54 22.26 -11.13
C THR A 55 0.95 22.72 -9.78
N GLN A 56 0.18 21.87 -9.07
CA GLN A 56 -0.55 22.30 -7.86
C GLN A 56 0.36 22.77 -6.72
N GLN A 57 1.64 22.36 -6.73
CA GLN A 57 2.64 22.77 -5.74
C GLN A 57 3.68 23.76 -6.28
N ASP A 58 3.48 24.34 -7.46
CA ASP A 58 4.46 25.27 -8.07
C ASP A 58 4.74 26.49 -7.20
N THR A 59 3.72 27.06 -6.53
CA THR A 59 3.92 28.17 -5.58
C THR A 59 4.83 27.76 -4.42
N THR A 60 4.64 26.56 -3.87
CA THR A 60 5.49 26.00 -2.80
C THR A 60 6.91 25.75 -3.30
N ALA A 61 7.04 25.07 -4.44
CA ALA A 61 8.32 24.66 -4.99
C ALA A 61 9.17 25.85 -5.46
N ASN A 62 8.55 26.88 -6.06
CA ASN A 62 9.25 28.06 -6.52
C ASN A 62 9.70 28.97 -5.36
N ALA A 63 8.91 29.07 -4.29
CA ALA A 63 9.33 29.77 -3.08
C ALA A 63 10.53 29.07 -2.41
N PHE A 64 10.53 27.74 -2.32
CA PHE A 64 11.70 26.99 -1.81
C PHE A 64 12.95 27.18 -2.68
N ARG A 65 12.81 27.10 -4.01
CA ARG A 65 13.92 27.35 -4.97
C ARG A 65 14.46 28.78 -4.88
N ALA A 66 13.60 29.77 -4.61
CA ALA A 66 14.02 31.15 -4.41
C ALA A 66 14.78 31.37 -3.09
N ALA A 67 14.36 30.69 -2.01
CA ALA A 67 15.06 30.73 -0.72
C ALA A 67 16.41 29.98 -0.76
N PHE A 68 16.46 28.82 -1.43
CA PHE A 68 17.63 27.93 -1.43
C PHE A 68 18.11 27.60 -2.86
N PRO A 69 18.61 28.58 -3.63
CA PRO A 69 18.97 28.41 -5.05
C PRO A 69 20.09 27.40 -5.33
N LYS A 70 20.78 26.88 -4.30
CA LYS A 70 21.76 25.79 -4.41
C LYS A 70 21.17 24.39 -4.14
N VAL A 71 19.88 24.26 -3.83
CA VAL A 71 19.19 22.97 -3.66
C VAL A 71 18.19 22.78 -4.81
N ASN A 72 18.52 21.86 -5.73
CA ASN A 72 17.64 21.48 -6.83
C ASN A 72 16.45 20.65 -6.30
N LEU A 73 15.32 21.33 -6.08
CA LEU A 73 14.04 20.72 -5.71
C LEU A 73 13.31 20.15 -6.93
N THR A 74 13.22 18.82 -6.96
CA THR A 74 12.24 18.05 -7.74
C THR A 74 10.97 17.88 -6.91
N MET A 75 9.86 18.49 -7.34
CA MET A 75 8.53 18.33 -6.76
C MET A 75 7.68 17.48 -7.72
N VAL A 76 7.10 16.38 -7.23
CA VAL A 76 6.31 15.45 -8.04
C VAL A 76 4.90 15.33 -7.45
N VAL A 77 3.91 15.84 -8.17
CA VAL A 77 2.49 15.74 -7.77
C VAL A 77 1.83 14.54 -8.43
N ASP A 78 1.18 13.70 -7.62
CA ASP A 78 0.30 12.60 -8.04
C ASP A 78 -0.82 12.42 -6.99
N TYR A 79 -1.86 11.65 -7.28
CA TYR A 79 -2.85 11.29 -6.27
C TYR A 79 -2.17 10.55 -5.11
N SER A 80 -2.62 10.83 -3.88
CA SER A 80 -2.00 10.24 -2.69
C SER A 80 -2.01 8.71 -2.72
N LYS A 81 -3.13 8.14 -3.20
CA LYS A 81 -3.39 6.70 -3.42
C LYS A 81 -2.57 6.01 -4.54
N TYR A 82 -1.64 6.74 -5.15
CA TYR A 82 -0.63 6.20 -6.06
C TYR A 82 0.78 6.48 -5.55
N HIS A 83 1.01 7.59 -4.85
CA HIS A 83 2.28 7.85 -4.17
C HIS A 83 2.53 6.91 -2.98
N ASP A 84 1.50 6.53 -2.22
CA ASP A 84 1.59 5.58 -1.10
C ASP A 84 2.10 4.20 -1.55
N VAL A 85 1.39 3.53 -2.46
CA VAL A 85 1.74 2.22 -3.00
C VAL A 85 3.01 2.26 -3.86
N ARG A 86 3.31 3.40 -4.48
CA ARG A 86 4.60 3.63 -5.16
C ARG A 86 5.74 3.65 -4.16
N ILE A 87 5.60 4.33 -3.02
CA ILE A 87 6.62 4.38 -1.97
C ILE A 87 6.81 3.01 -1.33
N ASP A 88 5.75 2.28 -0.99
CA ASP A 88 5.88 0.91 -0.48
C ASP A 88 6.57 -0.01 -1.48
N ASN A 89 6.15 -0.04 -2.76
CA ASN A 89 6.85 -0.81 -3.80
C ASN A 89 8.32 -0.36 -3.97
N GLN A 90 8.59 0.95 -3.89
CA GLN A 90 9.96 1.48 -4.02
C GLN A 90 10.86 1.03 -2.87
N LEU A 91 10.34 0.98 -1.63
CA LEU A 91 11.02 0.47 -0.45
C LEU A 91 11.22 -1.05 -0.52
N GLU A 92 10.18 -1.81 -0.86
CA GLU A 92 10.22 -3.27 -0.98
C GLU A 92 11.23 -3.78 -2.01
N THR A 93 11.59 -2.96 -3.02
CA THR A 93 12.57 -3.33 -4.04
C THR A 93 13.81 -2.44 -4.07
N ASP A 94 14.24 -1.90 -2.91
CA ASP A 94 15.46 -1.08 -2.72
C ASP A 94 15.70 -0.05 -3.86
N SER A 95 14.68 0.77 -4.09
CA SER A 95 14.59 1.63 -5.26
C SER A 95 13.97 3.00 -4.95
N LEU A 96 14.08 3.43 -3.69
CA LEU A 96 13.50 4.69 -3.22
C LEU A 96 14.06 5.90 -3.96
N VAL A 97 13.12 6.74 -4.43
CA VAL A 97 13.36 7.97 -5.19
C VAL A 97 13.17 9.25 -4.36
N PRO A 98 12.04 9.44 -3.64
CA PRO A 98 11.81 10.63 -2.83
C PRO A 98 12.56 10.60 -1.50
N ASP A 99 12.86 11.79 -1.00
CA ASP A 99 13.41 12.02 0.34
C ASP A 99 12.31 12.45 1.32
N VAL A 100 11.30 13.15 0.81
CA VAL A 100 10.16 13.68 1.56
C VAL A 100 8.85 13.24 0.89
N VAL A 101 7.88 12.85 1.70
CA VAL A 101 6.53 12.43 1.27
C VAL A 101 5.47 13.29 1.98
N ALA A 102 4.48 13.81 1.24
CA ALA A 102 3.43 14.71 1.75
C ALA A 102 2.03 14.34 1.21
N LEU A 103 1.21 13.59 1.94
CA LEU A 103 -0.01 12.93 1.42
C LEU A 103 -1.26 13.16 2.30
N GLN A 104 -2.45 12.99 1.70
CA GLN A 104 -3.73 12.98 2.42
C GLN A 104 -4.15 11.59 2.90
N THR A 105 -3.42 10.53 2.51
CA THR A 105 -3.65 9.16 2.99
C THR A 105 -3.04 8.99 4.38
N LEU A 106 -3.72 9.58 5.36
CA LEU A 106 -3.15 9.82 6.69
C LEU A 106 -2.69 8.54 7.40
N GLN A 107 -3.36 7.41 7.14
CA GLN A 107 -3.05 6.12 7.75
C GLN A 107 -1.67 5.58 7.38
N ASP A 108 -1.15 5.93 6.20
CA ASP A 108 0.17 5.43 5.74
C ASP A 108 1.29 5.99 6.61
N PHE A 109 1.16 7.22 7.11
CA PHE A 109 2.12 7.77 8.06
C PHE A 109 2.11 7.05 9.42
N THR A 110 0.95 6.57 9.89
CA THR A 110 0.91 5.80 11.15
C THR A 110 1.47 4.39 10.94
N ARG A 111 1.23 3.80 9.76
CA ARG A 111 1.78 2.51 9.33
C ARG A 111 3.30 2.58 9.15
N TRP A 112 3.81 3.49 8.33
CA TRP A 112 5.24 3.70 8.10
C TRP A 112 6.01 4.09 9.39
N ALA A 113 5.38 4.78 10.34
CA ALA A 113 5.97 5.02 11.66
C ALA A 113 6.08 3.74 12.50
N LYS A 114 5.07 2.86 12.50
CA LYS A 114 5.10 1.54 13.16
C LYS A 114 6.08 0.58 12.49
N GLU A 115 6.23 0.69 11.17
CA GLU A 115 7.17 -0.08 10.34
C GLU A 115 8.61 0.49 10.34
N ASP A 116 8.86 1.56 11.11
CA ASP A 116 10.15 2.26 11.21
C ASP A 116 10.78 2.63 9.84
N LYS A 117 9.91 3.08 8.92
CA LYS A 117 10.22 3.57 7.55
C LYS A 117 10.41 5.10 7.47
N LEU A 118 10.13 5.84 8.55
CA LEU A 118 10.21 7.31 8.59
C LEU A 118 11.40 7.78 9.43
N LEU A 119 12.14 8.78 8.95
CA LEU A 119 13.17 9.45 9.75
C LEU A 119 12.49 10.40 10.74
N LYS A 120 12.58 10.07 12.03
CA LYS A 120 12.08 10.93 13.11
C LYS A 120 12.83 12.26 13.14
N TYR A 121 12.09 13.35 12.99
CA TYR A 121 12.63 14.71 12.96
C TYR A 121 11.57 15.73 13.40
N LYS A 122 11.87 16.48 14.47
CA LYS A 122 11.07 17.61 14.94
C LYS A 122 11.72 18.92 14.44
N PRO A 123 11.21 19.58 13.37
CA PRO A 123 11.82 20.80 12.86
C PRO A 123 11.49 21.99 13.78
N LYS A 124 12.19 23.11 13.62
CA LYS A 124 12.03 24.27 14.51
C LYS A 124 10.61 24.85 14.47
N GLY A 125 9.92 24.85 15.61
CA GLY A 125 8.49 25.14 15.77
C GLY A 125 7.56 23.93 15.80
N PHE A 126 8.07 22.71 15.97
CA PHE A 126 7.25 21.48 16.06
C PHE A 126 6.34 21.47 17.30
N SER A 127 6.85 21.97 18.43
CA SER A 127 6.11 22.29 19.65
C SER A 127 4.84 23.12 19.37
N GLU A 128 4.91 24.09 18.46
CA GLU A 128 3.80 24.98 18.09
C GLU A 128 2.73 24.34 17.19
N ILE A 129 3.01 23.21 16.54
CA ILE A 129 2.00 22.49 15.73
C ILE A 129 0.85 22.03 16.63
N TYR A 130 -0.40 22.17 16.17
CA TYR A 130 -1.58 21.67 16.85
C TYR A 130 -1.49 20.14 17.07
N GLU A 131 -1.80 19.68 18.29
CA GLU A 131 -1.46 18.33 18.76
C GLU A 131 -1.94 17.17 17.85
N PRO A 132 -3.20 17.12 17.36
CA PRO A 132 -3.65 16.08 16.41
C PRO A 132 -2.91 16.06 15.06
N PHE A 133 -2.11 17.09 14.75
CA PHE A 133 -1.38 17.25 13.50
C PHE A 133 0.11 16.88 13.57
N LYS A 134 0.57 16.23 14.66
CA LYS A 134 1.95 15.71 14.76
C LYS A 134 2.05 14.35 15.44
N ASP A 135 3.12 13.62 15.13
CA ASP A 135 3.54 12.42 15.84
C ASP A 135 4.37 12.80 17.07
N GLU A 136 4.11 12.27 18.26
CA GLU A 136 4.87 12.64 19.47
C GLU A 136 6.39 12.37 19.32
N SER A 137 6.76 11.31 18.59
CA SER A 137 8.17 10.97 18.35
C SER A 137 8.82 11.71 17.17
N GLY A 138 8.07 12.58 16.47
CA GLY A 138 8.53 13.30 15.29
C GLY A 138 8.60 12.46 14.02
N ALA A 139 7.94 11.30 13.95
CA ALA A 139 7.95 10.47 12.74
C ALA A 139 7.24 11.14 11.54
N TRP A 140 6.22 11.95 11.81
CA TRP A 140 5.51 12.77 10.82
C TRP A 140 4.94 14.04 11.49
N MET A 141 4.66 15.04 10.67
CA MET A 141 3.94 16.26 11.07
C MET A 141 2.92 16.63 10.00
N SER A 142 2.14 17.69 10.18
CA SER A 142 1.34 18.29 9.10
C SER A 142 1.79 19.72 8.85
N HIS A 143 1.98 20.11 7.58
CA HIS A 143 2.50 21.44 7.24
C HIS A 143 1.44 22.43 6.76
N THR A 144 0.22 21.98 6.45
CA THR A 144 -0.88 22.87 6.09
C THR A 144 -2.23 22.19 6.34
N CYS A 145 -3.25 22.99 6.65
CA CYS A 145 -4.65 22.56 6.64
C CYS A 145 -5.20 22.61 5.21
N ILE A 146 -5.79 21.51 4.76
CA ILE A 146 -6.64 21.47 3.55
C ILE A 146 -8.08 21.32 4.02
N THR A 147 -9.02 21.95 3.30
CA THR A 147 -10.44 21.95 3.67
C THR A 147 -11.35 21.71 2.46
N PHE A 148 -12.32 20.80 2.61
CA PHE A 148 -13.38 20.53 1.62
C PHE A 148 -14.76 20.84 2.20
N SER A 149 -15.66 21.29 1.34
CA SER A 149 -17.07 21.56 1.66
C SER A 149 -17.91 21.49 0.38
N TYR A 150 -19.10 22.10 0.40
CA TYR A 150 -19.71 22.64 -0.80
C TYR A 150 -19.59 24.19 -0.85
N PHE A 151 -19.62 24.73 -2.06
CA PHE A 151 -19.47 26.15 -2.34
C PHE A 151 -20.28 26.57 -3.58
N TYR A 152 -20.57 27.85 -3.74
CA TYR A 152 -21.35 28.35 -4.87
C TYR A 152 -20.89 29.73 -5.38
N ASP A 153 -21.12 29.99 -6.67
CA ASP A 153 -21.15 31.33 -7.25
C ASP A 153 -22.62 31.78 -7.35
N GLU A 154 -22.98 32.83 -6.62
CA GLU A 154 -24.35 33.31 -6.52
C GLU A 154 -24.85 33.94 -7.84
N ALA A 155 -23.96 34.50 -8.66
CA ALA A 155 -24.32 35.03 -9.97
C ALA A 155 -24.71 33.92 -10.95
N LEU A 156 -24.16 32.71 -10.78
CA LEU A 156 -24.50 31.54 -11.62
C LEU A 156 -25.79 30.83 -11.20
N LEU A 157 -26.35 31.16 -10.03
CA LEU A 157 -27.66 30.64 -9.58
C LEU A 157 -28.85 31.35 -10.24
N ASN A 158 -28.63 32.44 -10.99
CA ASN A 158 -29.64 33.15 -11.77
C ASN A 158 -30.91 33.54 -10.96
N GLY A 159 -30.73 34.01 -9.73
CA GLY A 159 -31.82 34.38 -8.81
C GLY A 159 -32.42 33.23 -8.00
N THR A 160 -31.95 31.99 -8.21
CA THR A 160 -32.26 30.87 -7.31
C THR A 160 -31.52 31.07 -5.99
N ALA A 161 -32.23 31.01 -4.86
CA ALA A 161 -31.59 31.12 -3.54
C ALA A 161 -30.52 30.00 -3.36
N PRO A 162 -29.33 30.31 -2.83
CA PRO A 162 -28.29 29.30 -2.60
C PRO A 162 -28.71 28.28 -1.54
N PRO A 163 -28.20 27.03 -1.61
CA PRO A 163 -28.49 26.01 -0.62
C PRO A 163 -27.83 26.34 0.72
N GLN A 164 -28.60 26.36 1.81
CA GLN A 164 -28.12 26.68 3.15
C GLN A 164 -27.56 25.47 3.89
N THR A 165 -28.06 24.27 3.58
CA THR A 165 -27.61 22.98 4.11
C THR A 165 -27.38 21.95 2.99
N PRO A 166 -26.64 20.85 3.25
CA PRO A 166 -26.47 19.78 2.25
C PRO A 166 -27.79 19.06 1.94
N ALA A 167 -28.76 19.08 2.86
CA ALA A 167 -30.10 18.55 2.64
C ALA A 167 -30.82 19.21 1.44
N GLU A 168 -30.52 20.48 1.15
CA GLU A 168 -31.10 21.23 0.03
C GLU A 168 -30.44 20.93 -1.31
N LEU A 169 -29.22 20.35 -1.35
CA LEU A 169 -28.48 20.05 -2.59
C LEU A 169 -29.20 19.06 -3.53
N VAL A 170 -30.31 18.47 -3.06
CA VAL A 170 -31.15 17.53 -3.83
C VAL A 170 -32.54 18.08 -4.15
N ASP A 171 -32.76 19.38 -3.93
CA ASP A 171 -33.89 20.13 -4.45
C ASP A 171 -33.79 20.21 -6.00
N PRO A 172 -34.83 19.81 -6.77
CA PRO A 172 -34.82 19.86 -8.23
C PRO A 172 -34.45 21.21 -8.86
N LYS A 173 -34.56 22.34 -8.14
CA LYS A 173 -34.10 23.65 -8.63
C LYS A 173 -32.58 23.73 -8.86
N TYR A 174 -31.79 22.83 -8.27
CA TYR A 174 -30.35 22.73 -8.49
C TYR A 174 -29.95 21.67 -9.55
N ALA A 175 -30.91 21.05 -10.22
CA ALA A 175 -30.66 20.04 -11.24
C ALA A 175 -29.75 20.58 -12.36
N ASN A 176 -28.71 19.82 -12.68
CA ASN A 176 -27.62 20.13 -13.60
C ASN A 176 -26.70 21.30 -13.19
N LEU A 177 -26.93 22.00 -12.07
CA LEU A 177 -26.08 23.12 -11.61
C LEU A 177 -24.85 22.70 -10.79
N ILE A 178 -24.74 21.41 -10.46
CA ILE A 178 -23.73 20.87 -9.53
C ILE A 178 -22.52 20.26 -10.28
N ALA A 179 -21.32 20.53 -9.75
CA ALA A 179 -20.07 19.83 -10.03
C ALA A 179 -19.54 19.14 -8.76
N SER A 180 -18.78 18.05 -8.91
CA SER A 180 -18.05 17.41 -7.82
C SER A 180 -16.82 16.68 -8.35
N SER A 181 -15.84 16.45 -7.49
CA SER A 181 -14.89 15.35 -7.74
C SER A 181 -15.61 14.00 -7.58
N TYR A 182 -15.13 12.94 -8.22
CA TYR A 182 -15.66 11.58 -8.00
C TYR A 182 -15.38 11.15 -6.55
N PRO A 183 -16.40 10.94 -5.69
CA PRO A 183 -16.17 10.61 -4.29
C PRO A 183 -15.52 9.23 -4.11
N HIS A 184 -15.64 8.33 -5.08
CA HIS A 184 -14.96 7.04 -5.07
C HIS A 184 -13.61 7.03 -5.81
N ASP A 185 -13.13 8.20 -6.28
CA ASP A 185 -11.76 8.39 -6.77
C ASP A 185 -10.85 9.05 -5.72
N ASP A 186 -11.41 9.85 -4.79
CA ASP A 186 -10.67 10.57 -3.74
C ASP A 186 -11.28 10.33 -2.35
N ASP A 187 -10.47 9.85 -1.39
CA ASP A 187 -10.97 9.44 -0.06
C ASP A 187 -11.40 10.64 0.84
N ALA A 188 -10.89 11.85 0.62
CA ALA A 188 -11.34 13.05 1.33
C ALA A 188 -12.68 13.57 0.77
N ALA A 189 -12.90 13.41 -0.54
CA ALA A 189 -14.21 13.59 -1.16
C ALA A 189 -15.21 12.48 -0.72
N LEU A 190 -14.75 11.23 -0.61
CA LEU A 190 -15.52 10.10 -0.09
C LEU A 190 -16.04 10.39 1.32
N PHE A 191 -15.19 10.96 2.19
CA PHE A 191 -15.56 11.30 3.56
C PHE A 191 -16.75 12.27 3.61
N ILE A 192 -16.70 13.38 2.85
CA ILE A 192 -17.81 14.35 2.73
C ILE A 192 -19.11 13.65 2.30
N TYR A 193 -19.04 12.79 1.27
CA TYR A 193 -20.22 12.06 0.79
C TYR A 193 -20.72 11.00 1.78
N ALA A 194 -19.82 10.32 2.49
CA ALA A 194 -20.16 9.34 3.52
C ALA A 194 -20.87 10.01 4.71
N ARG A 195 -20.41 11.20 5.14
CA ARG A 195 -21.05 12.03 6.16
C ARG A 195 -22.45 12.45 5.74
N TYR A 196 -22.64 12.90 4.51
CA TYR A 196 -23.99 13.20 3.98
C TYR A 196 -24.89 11.96 3.91
N ALA A 197 -24.36 10.80 3.51
CA ALA A 197 -25.11 9.54 3.46
C ALA A 197 -25.49 8.99 4.86
N GLU A 198 -24.61 9.17 5.85
CA GLU A 198 -24.87 8.86 7.27
C GLU A 198 -26.00 9.74 7.84
N LYS A 199 -25.98 11.03 7.50
CA LYS A 199 -26.88 12.05 8.06
C LYS A 199 -28.24 12.16 7.38
N TYR A 200 -28.31 11.91 6.08
CA TYR A 200 -29.52 12.09 5.25
C TYR A 200 -29.99 10.78 4.58
N GLY A 201 -29.26 9.69 4.74
CA GLY A 201 -29.59 8.37 4.21
C GLY A 201 -29.31 8.20 2.71
N TRP A 202 -29.31 6.95 2.25
CA TRP A 202 -29.08 6.60 0.84
C TRP A 202 -30.14 7.14 -0.13
N ASP A 203 -31.34 7.48 0.35
CA ASP A 203 -32.33 8.19 -0.48
C ASP A 203 -31.93 9.64 -0.79
N TRP A 204 -31.13 10.30 0.05
CA TRP A 204 -30.52 11.59 -0.31
C TRP A 204 -29.46 11.39 -1.40
N VAL A 205 -28.60 10.38 -1.30
CA VAL A 205 -27.60 10.04 -2.32
C VAL A 205 -28.28 9.75 -3.68
N LYS A 206 -29.38 9.00 -3.67
CA LYS A 206 -30.23 8.73 -4.84
C LYS A 206 -30.82 10.00 -5.46
N LYS A 207 -31.30 10.93 -4.64
CA LYS A 207 -31.83 12.22 -5.11
C LYS A 207 -30.73 13.17 -5.59
N LEU A 208 -29.49 13.06 -5.08
CA LEU A 208 -28.33 13.79 -5.59
C LEU A 208 -27.91 13.27 -6.97
N ALA A 209 -27.86 11.94 -7.16
CA ALA A 209 -27.62 11.34 -8.48
C ALA A 209 -28.64 11.83 -9.52
N ALA A 210 -29.91 11.96 -9.13
CA ALA A 210 -30.98 12.50 -9.97
C ALA A 210 -30.78 13.98 -10.38
N GLN A 211 -29.97 14.77 -9.65
CA GLN A 211 -29.59 16.14 -10.04
C GLN A 211 -28.61 16.18 -11.22
N LYS A 212 -28.06 15.03 -11.66
CA LYS A 212 -27.01 14.92 -12.69
C LYS A 212 -25.79 15.84 -12.39
N PRO A 213 -25.08 15.65 -11.27
CA PRO A 213 -23.82 16.33 -11.02
C PRO A 213 -22.82 16.05 -12.16
N GLU A 214 -22.01 17.04 -12.52
CA GLU A 214 -20.83 16.77 -13.34
C GLU A 214 -19.71 16.25 -12.42
N PHE A 215 -19.47 14.94 -12.50
CA PHE A 215 -18.32 14.31 -11.85
C PHE A 215 -17.10 14.31 -12.76
N LYS A 216 -15.95 14.67 -12.20
CA LYS A 216 -14.63 14.55 -12.82
C LYS A 216 -13.60 14.06 -11.80
N ARG A 217 -12.47 13.59 -12.30
CA ARG A 217 -11.31 13.22 -11.47
C ARG A 217 -10.59 14.47 -10.96
N GLY A 218 -9.96 14.37 -9.80
CA GLY A 218 -9.30 15.46 -9.09
C GLY A 218 -10.23 16.39 -8.29
N SER A 219 -9.80 16.75 -7.08
CA SER A 219 -10.50 17.65 -6.14
C SER A 219 -10.60 19.11 -6.62
N ASN A 220 -9.74 19.50 -7.58
CA ASN A 220 -9.77 20.80 -8.25
C ASN A 220 -10.91 20.91 -9.28
N SER A 221 -11.45 19.79 -9.76
CA SER A 221 -12.42 19.76 -10.86
C SER A 221 -13.75 20.49 -10.61
N PRO A 222 -14.35 20.52 -9.39
CA PRO A 222 -15.51 21.38 -9.12
C PRO A 222 -15.17 22.87 -9.19
N ALA A 223 -14.00 23.31 -8.71
CA ALA A 223 -13.58 24.71 -8.84
C ALA A 223 -13.44 25.10 -10.32
N VAL A 224 -12.81 24.24 -11.13
CA VAL A 224 -12.69 24.46 -12.58
C VAL A 224 -14.06 24.56 -13.25
N ALA A 225 -15.06 23.77 -12.84
CA ALA A 225 -16.41 23.84 -13.40
C ALA A 225 -17.15 25.14 -13.04
N VAL A 226 -17.00 25.65 -11.82
CA VAL A 226 -17.60 26.91 -11.37
C VAL A 226 -16.88 28.11 -11.99
N SER A 227 -15.55 28.17 -11.96
CA SER A 227 -14.78 29.25 -12.59
C SER A 227 -14.96 29.33 -14.12
N GLN A 228 -15.23 28.19 -14.79
CA GLN A 228 -15.59 28.16 -16.21
C GLN A 228 -17.08 28.47 -16.48
N LYS A 229 -17.86 28.82 -15.45
CA LYS A 229 -19.30 29.14 -15.51
C LYS A 229 -20.18 28.03 -16.07
N ARG A 230 -19.72 26.77 -16.00
CA ARG A 230 -20.45 25.59 -16.50
C ARG A 230 -21.39 25.01 -15.46
N LYS A 231 -21.15 25.31 -14.18
CA LYS A 231 -21.88 24.86 -12.99
C LYS A 231 -21.88 25.99 -11.96
N ALA A 232 -22.92 26.08 -11.12
CA ALA A 232 -23.05 27.13 -10.11
C ALA A 232 -22.60 26.68 -8.71
N ILE A 233 -22.63 25.36 -8.45
CA ILE A 233 -22.33 24.75 -7.16
C ILE A 233 -21.21 23.73 -7.33
N GLY A 234 -20.20 23.76 -6.45
CA GLY A 234 -19.18 22.72 -6.29
C GLY A 234 -19.35 21.97 -4.98
N ILE A 235 -19.10 20.66 -4.99
CA ILE A 235 -19.14 19.78 -3.80
C ILE A 235 -17.83 18.99 -3.71
N ALA A 236 -17.35 18.71 -2.48
CA ALA A 236 -16.27 17.78 -2.17
C ALA A 236 -15.00 18.01 -3.01
N GLY A 237 -14.41 19.19 -2.82
CA GLY A 237 -13.16 19.58 -3.45
C GLY A 237 -12.72 20.96 -2.99
N SER A 238 -11.60 21.42 -3.55
CA SER A 238 -11.10 22.77 -3.33
C SER A 238 -12.09 23.79 -3.90
N ALA A 239 -12.31 24.92 -3.19
CA ALA A 239 -13.20 25.97 -3.65
C ALA A 239 -12.56 26.87 -4.72
N ALA A 240 -13.39 27.38 -5.63
CA ALA A 240 -12.97 28.42 -6.58
C ALA A 240 -12.85 29.79 -5.90
N ALA A 241 -11.94 30.63 -6.39
CA ALA A 241 -11.88 32.03 -6.00
C ALA A 241 -13.22 32.75 -6.28
N ASN A 242 -13.56 33.72 -5.45
CA ASN A 242 -14.82 34.49 -5.49
C ASN A 242 -16.12 33.67 -5.29
N THR A 243 -16.03 32.44 -4.76
CA THR A 243 -17.21 31.64 -4.37
C THR A 243 -17.47 31.71 -2.87
N THR A 244 -18.73 31.56 -2.46
CA THR A 244 -19.10 31.41 -1.05
C THR A 244 -18.97 29.94 -0.64
N VAL A 245 -18.01 29.65 0.24
CA VAL A 245 -17.82 28.34 0.86
C VAL A 245 -18.69 28.24 2.11
N LYS A 246 -19.54 27.20 2.20
CA LYS A 246 -20.35 26.97 3.40
C LYS A 246 -19.54 26.24 4.47
N ARG A 247 -19.75 26.61 5.74
CA ARG A 247 -19.00 26.15 6.93
C ARG A 247 -19.91 26.24 8.16
N GLY A 248 -19.78 25.33 9.12
CA GLY A 248 -20.60 25.29 10.34
C GLY A 248 -22.09 25.05 10.09
N ASN A 249 -22.93 25.34 11.09
CA ASN A 249 -24.40 25.19 11.06
C ASN A 249 -24.86 23.81 10.57
N GLY A 250 -24.20 22.74 11.02
CA GLY A 250 -24.50 21.39 10.56
C GLY A 250 -24.23 21.13 9.07
N THR A 251 -23.42 21.94 8.38
CA THR A 251 -22.74 21.49 7.15
C THR A 251 -21.57 20.59 7.55
N ASP A 252 -21.46 19.39 6.96
CA ASP A 252 -20.30 18.54 7.19
C ASP A 252 -19.10 19.12 6.42
N PHE A 253 -18.28 19.88 7.13
CA PHE A 253 -17.07 20.55 6.66
C PHE A 253 -15.86 19.68 6.98
N LEU A 254 -15.01 19.35 6.01
CA LEU A 254 -13.80 18.56 6.27
C LEU A 254 -12.60 19.52 6.39
N THR A 255 -11.85 19.40 7.48
CA THR A 255 -10.49 19.93 7.65
C THR A 255 -9.55 18.78 7.99
N TRP A 256 -8.37 18.74 7.35
CA TRP A 256 -7.27 17.88 7.79
C TRP A 256 -5.93 18.58 7.66
N GLY A 257 -4.98 18.19 8.52
CA GLY A 257 -3.57 18.51 8.32
C GLY A 257 -2.98 17.59 7.27
N GLN A 258 -2.48 18.13 6.16
CA GLN A 258 -1.74 17.38 5.15
C GLN A 258 -0.44 16.86 5.78
N ARG A 259 -0.36 15.55 6.00
CA ARG A 259 0.77 14.92 6.66
C ARG A 259 2.00 14.91 5.76
N ILE A 260 3.16 15.10 6.36
CA ILE A 260 4.47 15.13 5.71
C ILE A 260 5.53 14.48 6.61
N ALA A 261 6.44 13.74 6.00
CA ALA A 261 7.54 13.06 6.68
C ALA A 261 8.78 12.97 5.79
N VAL A 262 9.95 12.80 6.42
CA VAL A 262 11.19 12.38 5.76
C VAL A 262 11.22 10.86 5.76
N LEU A 263 11.52 10.23 4.63
CA LEU A 263 11.68 8.78 4.57
C LEU A 263 13.03 8.37 5.17
N LYS A 264 13.08 7.23 5.87
CA LYS A 264 14.29 6.81 6.61
C LYS A 264 15.47 6.53 5.68
N ASP A 265 15.20 5.91 4.54
CA ASP A 265 16.19 5.59 3.49
C ASP A 265 16.30 6.71 2.44
N ALA A 266 15.91 7.95 2.81
CA ALA A 266 16.11 9.15 2.00
C ALA A 266 17.59 9.32 1.65
N LYS A 267 17.86 9.72 0.40
CA LYS A 267 19.22 9.82 -0.14
C LYS A 267 19.83 11.22 0.08
N ARG A 268 19.01 12.20 0.46
CA ARG A 268 19.44 13.56 0.86
C ARG A 268 18.73 14.00 2.17
N PRO A 269 19.03 13.36 3.32
CA PRO A 269 18.35 13.66 4.59
C PRO A 269 18.59 15.07 5.13
N ALA A 270 19.73 15.73 4.87
CA ALA A 270 19.92 17.14 5.24
C ALA A 270 19.06 18.09 4.40
N ALA A 271 18.98 17.86 3.08
CA ALA A 271 18.08 18.61 2.20
C ALA A 271 16.59 18.39 2.56
N ALA A 272 16.23 17.18 2.99
CA ALA A 272 14.90 16.88 3.52
C ALA A 272 14.62 17.63 4.84
N LYS A 273 15.56 17.65 5.78
CA LYS A 273 15.47 18.42 7.03
C LYS A 273 15.34 19.92 6.80
N LEU A 274 16.09 20.47 5.83
CA LEU A 274 15.96 21.86 5.38
C LEU A 274 14.52 22.15 4.91
N PHE A 275 13.96 21.30 4.04
CA PHE A 275 12.59 21.47 3.54
C PHE A 275 11.55 21.43 4.66
N MET A 276 11.68 20.49 5.60
CA MET A 276 10.78 20.34 6.75
C MET A 276 10.86 21.56 7.70
N SER A 277 12.07 22.06 7.99
CA SER A 277 12.25 23.28 8.79
C SER A 277 11.77 24.55 8.08
N TRP A 278 11.98 24.66 6.77
CA TRP A 278 11.49 25.78 5.99
C TRP A 278 9.96 25.81 5.92
N ILE A 279 9.31 24.68 5.58
CA ILE A 279 7.86 24.66 5.38
C ILE A 279 7.08 24.86 6.69
N LEU A 280 7.68 24.49 7.83
CA LEU A 280 7.16 24.75 9.18
C LEU A 280 7.54 26.14 9.73
N SER A 281 8.47 26.86 9.10
CA SER A 281 8.95 28.15 9.59
C SER A 281 7.80 29.13 9.80
N LYS A 282 7.89 29.97 10.84
CA LYS A 282 6.82 30.92 11.16
C LYS A 282 6.54 31.88 10.01
N GLU A 283 7.56 32.23 9.22
CA GLU A 283 7.45 33.03 8.01
C GLU A 283 6.57 32.35 6.95
N VAL A 284 6.91 31.14 6.52
CA VAL A 284 6.13 30.39 5.51
C VAL A 284 4.72 30.08 6.00
N GLN A 285 4.56 29.75 7.29
CA GLN A 285 3.25 29.49 7.89
C GLN A 285 2.38 30.75 7.97
N SER A 286 2.96 31.92 8.25
CA SER A 286 2.22 33.19 8.33
C SER A 286 1.96 33.85 6.98
N THR A 287 2.65 33.42 5.91
CA THR A 287 2.54 34.02 4.56
C THR A 287 1.88 33.05 3.57
N MET A 288 2.59 32.01 3.16
CA MET A 288 2.14 31.06 2.13
C MET A 288 1.02 30.14 2.63
N MET A 289 1.08 29.76 3.91
CA MET A 289 0.03 28.99 4.58
C MET A 289 -0.91 29.87 5.42
N ALA A 290 -0.98 31.19 5.17
CA ALA A 290 -1.91 32.07 5.88
C ALA A 290 -3.35 31.54 5.82
N GLY A 291 -4.03 31.50 6.98
CA GLY A 291 -5.37 30.90 7.12
C GLY A 291 -5.43 29.36 6.97
N ARG A 292 -4.28 28.71 6.72
CA ARG A 292 -4.09 27.25 6.58
C ARG A 292 -2.89 26.73 7.37
N SER A 293 -2.36 27.54 8.29
CA SER A 293 -1.24 27.17 9.17
C SER A 293 -1.63 25.97 10.02
N THR A 294 -0.69 25.09 10.36
CA THR A 294 -0.88 24.04 11.36
C THR A 294 -0.34 24.42 12.74
N ARG A 295 0.28 25.59 12.86
CA ARG A 295 0.83 26.14 14.11
C ARG A 295 -0.17 27.00 14.87
N LYS A 296 -0.20 26.83 16.20
CA LYS A 296 -1.02 27.57 17.18
C LYS A 296 -0.52 28.99 17.46
N ASP A 297 0.71 29.32 17.07
CA ASP A 297 1.30 30.65 17.23
C ASP A 297 1.16 31.54 15.97
N VAL A 298 0.40 31.08 14.97
CA VAL A 298 0.12 31.77 13.70
C VAL A 298 -1.40 31.95 13.56
N ILE A 299 -1.90 33.02 14.17
CA ILE A 299 -3.34 33.32 14.26
C ILE A 299 -3.89 33.67 12.86
N PRO A 300 -4.94 33.00 12.36
CA PRO A 300 -5.61 33.35 11.11
C PRO A 300 -6.22 34.76 11.14
N SER A 301 -6.29 35.43 9.99
CA SER A 301 -6.97 36.72 9.84
C SER A 301 -8.48 36.68 10.16
N THR A 302 -9.07 35.48 10.20
CA THR A 302 -10.45 35.22 10.66
C THR A 302 -10.60 35.15 12.18
N GLY A 303 -9.50 35.08 12.94
CA GLY A 303 -9.51 34.86 14.39
C GLY A 303 -9.96 33.45 14.84
N VAL A 304 -10.18 32.52 13.89
CA VAL A 304 -10.67 31.15 14.12
C VAL A 304 -9.84 30.19 13.28
N TYR A 305 -9.33 29.12 13.89
CA TYR A 305 -8.52 28.10 13.22
C TYR A 305 -9.36 27.14 12.37
N PRO A 306 -8.82 26.56 11.27
CA PRO A 306 -9.57 25.63 10.42
C PRO A 306 -10.16 24.42 11.15
N TRP A 307 -9.49 23.93 12.19
CA TRP A 307 -9.94 22.81 13.02
C TRP A 307 -10.97 23.18 14.11
N GLU A 308 -11.17 24.47 14.39
CA GLU A 308 -12.17 24.98 15.35
C GLU A 308 -13.52 25.26 14.70
N VAL A 309 -13.59 25.23 13.37
CA VAL A 309 -14.85 25.39 12.63
C VAL A 309 -15.81 24.27 13.01
N GLU A 310 -17.04 24.62 13.38
CA GLU A 310 -18.09 23.65 13.70
C GLU A 310 -18.24 22.63 12.55
N GLY A 311 -18.21 21.35 12.88
CA GLY A 311 -18.32 20.26 11.91
C GLY A 311 -17.01 19.84 11.22
N ALA A 312 -15.87 20.53 11.49
CA ALA A 312 -14.58 20.35 10.80
C ALA A 312 -14.03 18.91 10.69
N SER A 313 -14.54 17.96 11.49
CA SER A 313 -14.27 16.52 11.34
C SER A 313 -12.79 16.11 11.43
N THR A 314 -11.96 16.98 12.01
CA THR A 314 -10.50 16.89 12.06
C THR A 314 -10.00 15.63 12.76
N ASP A 315 -10.74 15.11 13.73
CA ASP A 315 -10.46 13.87 14.45
C ASP A 315 -11.17 12.64 13.82
N LEU A 316 -12.21 12.85 13.02
CA LEU A 316 -13.00 11.80 12.36
C LEU A 316 -12.35 11.30 11.08
N PHE A 317 -11.79 12.20 10.26
CA PHE A 317 -11.16 11.83 8.99
C PHE A 317 -9.95 10.90 9.17
N PRO A 318 -9.02 11.10 10.14
CA PRO A 318 -7.97 10.12 10.41
C PRO A 318 -8.51 8.72 10.77
N LYS A 319 -9.58 8.64 11.57
CA LYS A 319 -10.21 7.37 11.97
C LYS A 319 -10.86 6.67 10.77
N PHE A 320 -11.51 7.45 9.89
CA PHE A 320 -12.06 6.96 8.63
C PHE A 320 -10.98 6.41 7.68
N MET A 321 -9.84 7.09 7.58
CA MET A 321 -8.74 6.67 6.71
C MET A 321 -8.02 5.39 7.17
N GLU A 322 -8.05 5.09 8.47
CA GLU A 322 -7.53 3.83 9.03
C GLU A 322 -8.47 2.63 8.75
N ASP A 323 -9.80 2.81 8.73
CA ASP A 323 -10.77 1.75 8.38
C ASP A 323 -10.88 1.56 6.85
N ARG A 324 -9.83 0.97 6.27
CA ARG A 324 -9.79 0.65 4.83
C ARG A 324 -10.94 -0.25 4.38
N ALA A 325 -11.42 -1.16 5.23
CA ALA A 325 -12.54 -2.04 4.88
C ALA A 325 -13.84 -1.24 4.68
N LYS A 326 -14.09 -0.25 5.54
CA LYS A 326 -15.24 0.65 5.40
C LYS A 326 -15.08 1.60 4.22
N VAL A 327 -13.88 2.13 3.98
CA VAL A 327 -13.59 3.00 2.84
C VAL A 327 -13.85 2.30 1.51
N GLU A 328 -13.31 1.09 1.29
CA GLU A 328 -13.52 0.36 0.04
C GLU A 328 -14.99 -0.09 -0.14
N GLN A 329 -15.70 -0.44 0.95
CA GLN A 329 -17.16 -0.67 0.90
C GLN A 329 -17.90 0.57 0.39
N LEU A 330 -17.56 1.76 0.92
CA LEU A 330 -18.22 3.01 0.53
C LEU A 330 -17.92 3.38 -0.93
N LYS A 331 -16.68 3.21 -1.40
CA LYS A 331 -16.31 3.42 -2.82
C LYS A 331 -17.17 2.57 -3.76
N ALA A 332 -17.22 1.26 -3.51
CA ALA A 332 -18.05 0.34 -4.28
C ALA A 332 -19.53 0.71 -4.23
N THR A 333 -20.02 1.17 -3.07
CA THR A 333 -21.42 1.61 -2.93
C THR A 333 -21.71 2.89 -3.71
N PHE A 334 -20.86 3.91 -3.64
CA PHE A 334 -21.07 5.17 -4.39
C PHE A 334 -20.92 5.00 -5.91
N ALA A 335 -20.11 4.06 -6.38
CA ALA A 335 -20.05 3.69 -7.80
C ALA A 335 -21.41 3.19 -8.35
N LEU A 336 -22.23 2.52 -7.51
CA LEU A 336 -23.58 2.11 -7.90
C LEU A 336 -24.57 3.29 -8.04
N TYR A 337 -24.28 4.44 -7.42
CA TYR A 337 -25.12 5.65 -7.49
C TYR A 337 -24.65 6.65 -8.56
N PHE A 338 -23.34 6.74 -8.80
CA PHE A 338 -22.73 7.78 -9.65
C PHE A 338 -22.01 7.24 -10.90
N GLY A 339 -21.99 5.91 -11.09
CA GLY A 339 -21.21 5.25 -12.14
C GLY A 339 -19.75 5.02 -11.74
N GLU A 340 -19.01 4.29 -12.58
CA GLU A 340 -17.58 4.08 -12.40
C GLU A 340 -16.77 5.38 -12.64
N VAL A 341 -15.53 5.44 -12.14
CA VAL A 341 -14.66 6.61 -12.34
C VAL A 341 -14.23 6.69 -13.80
N THR A 342 -14.70 7.70 -14.53
CA THR A 342 -14.34 7.92 -15.94
C THR A 342 -13.30 9.00 -16.14
N GLY A 343 -12.37 8.78 -17.08
CA GLY A 343 -11.39 9.75 -17.55
C GLY A 343 -9.97 9.50 -17.02
N GLU A 344 -9.00 10.10 -17.70
CA GLU A 344 -7.58 10.00 -17.32
C GLU A 344 -7.34 10.62 -15.93
N PRO A 345 -6.40 10.06 -15.14
CA PRO A 345 -5.96 10.68 -13.89
C PRO A 345 -5.38 12.07 -14.19
N SER A 346 -5.85 13.10 -13.48
CA SER A 346 -5.48 14.49 -13.74
C SER A 346 -4.00 14.87 -13.46
N PRO A 347 -3.23 14.11 -12.65
CA PRO A 347 -1.76 14.23 -12.63
C PRO A 347 -1.05 13.65 -13.86
N GLY A 348 -1.75 12.85 -14.68
CA GLY A 348 -1.16 11.97 -15.68
C GLY A 348 -0.83 10.58 -15.14
N GLN A 349 -0.08 9.78 -15.91
CA GLN A 349 0.31 8.42 -15.53
C GLN A 349 1.82 8.35 -15.27
N LEU A 350 2.21 8.52 -14.00
CA LEU A 350 3.62 8.74 -13.60
C LEU A 350 4.48 7.46 -13.49
N GLY A 351 3.88 6.28 -13.54
CA GLY A 351 4.58 5.00 -13.40
C GLY A 351 5.22 4.78 -12.01
N LEU A 352 6.27 3.96 -11.95
CA LEU A 352 6.91 3.54 -10.69
C LEU A 352 8.01 4.49 -10.19
N TYR A 353 8.70 5.20 -11.09
CA TYR A 353 9.92 5.96 -10.78
C TYR A 353 9.91 7.41 -11.31
N PRO A 354 8.86 8.21 -11.05
CA PRO A 354 8.85 9.59 -11.48
C PRO A 354 9.93 10.39 -10.76
N VAL A 355 10.80 10.99 -11.57
CA VAL A 355 11.59 12.19 -11.26
C VAL A 355 11.13 13.28 -12.24
N ALA A 356 11.29 14.56 -11.90
CA ALA A 356 11.04 15.61 -12.88
C ALA A 356 12.00 15.43 -14.06
N MET A 357 11.49 15.49 -15.29
CA MET A 357 12.37 15.56 -16.45
C MET A 357 13.07 16.92 -16.43
N GLU A 358 14.39 16.91 -16.26
CA GLU A 358 15.21 18.10 -16.53
C GLU A 358 14.99 18.52 -18.00
N SER A 359 15.01 19.82 -18.26
CA SER A 359 14.73 20.40 -19.58
C SER A 359 15.66 19.83 -20.66
N SER A 360 15.15 19.71 -21.89
CA SER A 360 15.64 18.83 -22.96
C SER A 360 16.95 19.25 -23.66
N GLU A 361 17.96 19.71 -22.90
CA GLU A 361 19.23 20.22 -23.41
C GLU A 361 20.47 19.37 -23.02
N ASN A 362 20.29 18.21 -22.38
CA ASN A 362 21.40 17.32 -21.98
C ASN A 362 21.19 15.83 -22.32
N VAL A 363 20.44 15.52 -23.39
CA VAL A 363 20.19 14.15 -23.84
C VAL A 363 21.50 13.43 -24.26
N ASP A 364 22.49 14.15 -24.78
CA ASP A 364 23.73 13.61 -25.36
C ASP A 364 24.81 13.19 -24.35
N ARG A 365 24.51 13.10 -23.04
CA ARG A 365 25.47 12.63 -22.01
C ARG A 365 24.99 11.51 -21.10
N LEU A 366 23.98 10.75 -21.53
CA LEU A 366 23.76 9.39 -21.02
C LEU A 366 24.74 8.41 -21.68
N PRO A 367 25.37 7.47 -20.94
CA PRO A 367 26.22 6.46 -21.55
C PRO A 367 25.42 5.56 -22.50
N HIS A 368 25.95 5.29 -23.70
CA HIS A 368 25.26 4.54 -24.75
C HIS A 368 24.86 3.12 -24.31
N PHE A 369 23.59 2.95 -23.94
CA PHE A 369 22.93 1.63 -23.76
C PHE A 369 21.70 1.46 -24.67
N ALA A 370 21.42 2.41 -25.56
CA ALA A 370 20.20 2.45 -26.38
C ALA A 370 20.32 1.79 -27.78
N SER A 371 21.39 1.02 -28.06
CA SER A 371 21.68 0.44 -29.38
C SER A 371 21.62 -1.09 -29.49
N GLU A 372 21.52 -1.84 -28.39
CA GLU A 372 21.43 -3.32 -28.43
C GLU A 372 20.00 -3.88 -28.49
N LEU A 373 18.97 -3.04 -28.38
CA LEU A 373 17.56 -3.46 -28.35
C LEU A 373 16.80 -2.98 -29.60
N MET A 374 17.07 -3.60 -30.76
CA MET A 374 16.14 -3.90 -31.86
C MET A 374 16.88 -4.54 -33.06
N PRO A 375 17.04 -5.86 -33.13
CA PRO A 375 17.34 -6.56 -34.38
C PRO A 375 16.09 -6.63 -35.26
N SER A 376 16.22 -6.34 -36.55
CA SER A 376 15.12 -6.49 -37.52
C SER A 376 14.71 -7.96 -37.70
N ALA A 377 13.45 -8.18 -38.09
CA ALA A 377 12.95 -9.51 -38.41
C ALA A 377 13.67 -10.10 -39.64
N SER A 378 13.71 -11.44 -39.73
CA SER A 378 14.24 -12.21 -40.86
C SER A 378 15.78 -12.18 -41.09
N LYS A 379 16.56 -12.76 -40.16
CA LYS A 379 17.63 -13.76 -40.45
C LYS A 379 18.41 -14.19 -39.18
N ALA A 380 18.00 -15.28 -38.52
CA ALA A 380 18.85 -16.02 -37.54
C ALA A 380 18.29 -17.41 -37.15
N ALA A 381 17.75 -18.19 -38.10
CA ALA A 381 17.27 -19.54 -37.82
C ALA A 381 18.42 -20.57 -37.82
N ASN A 382 19.34 -20.48 -36.85
CA ASN A 382 20.06 -21.62 -36.27
C ASN A 382 20.94 -21.23 -35.07
N ASP A 383 21.08 -22.20 -34.16
CA ASP A 383 21.96 -22.29 -32.99
C ASP A 383 22.22 -21.03 -32.12
N ARG A 384 21.42 -20.88 -31.06
CA ARG A 384 21.79 -20.16 -29.83
C ARG A 384 21.27 -20.88 -28.59
N ARG A 385 21.93 -21.99 -28.20
CA ARG A 385 21.75 -22.55 -26.83
C ARG A 385 22.07 -21.47 -25.79
N MET A 386 21.08 -21.08 -24.98
CA MET A 386 21.30 -20.11 -23.91
C MET A 386 22.09 -20.76 -22.77
N THR A 387 23.21 -20.15 -22.38
CA THR A 387 24.00 -20.64 -21.24
C THR A 387 23.28 -20.34 -19.92
N ARG A 388 23.39 -21.27 -18.97
CA ARG A 388 22.75 -21.18 -17.63
C ARG A 388 22.92 -19.81 -16.96
N LEU A 389 24.16 -19.29 -16.95
CA LEU A 389 24.49 -17.99 -16.35
C LEU A 389 23.78 -16.79 -17.02
N ARG A 390 23.36 -16.93 -18.29
CA ARG A 390 22.61 -15.91 -19.03
C ARG A 390 21.11 -15.99 -18.71
N ALA A 391 20.57 -17.20 -18.54
CA ALA A 391 19.20 -17.41 -18.08
C ALA A 391 19.01 -16.93 -16.63
N GLU A 392 19.92 -17.31 -15.72
CA GLU A 392 19.91 -16.88 -14.31
C GLU A 392 19.94 -15.34 -14.18
N ARG A 393 20.68 -14.62 -15.03
CA ARG A 393 20.70 -13.15 -15.05
C ARG A 393 19.44 -12.50 -15.60
N VAL A 394 18.74 -13.15 -16.55
CA VAL A 394 17.45 -12.68 -17.06
C VAL A 394 16.36 -12.87 -16.00
N LEU A 395 16.33 -14.03 -15.33
CA LEU A 395 15.44 -14.30 -14.20
C LEU A 395 15.71 -13.35 -13.02
N ALA A 396 16.96 -13.16 -12.62
CA ALA A 396 17.31 -12.24 -11.52
C ALA A 396 16.93 -10.78 -11.82
N ARG A 397 16.99 -10.33 -13.08
CA ARG A 397 16.48 -9.01 -13.49
C ARG A 397 14.95 -8.92 -13.51
N ALA A 398 14.27 -9.99 -13.91
CA ALA A 398 12.80 -10.04 -13.90
C ALA A 398 12.20 -10.13 -12.49
N LEU A 399 12.94 -10.73 -11.54
CA LEU A 399 12.49 -11.02 -10.17
C LEU A 399 13.19 -10.18 -9.08
N ARG A 400 14.12 -9.30 -9.45
CA ARG A 400 14.84 -8.34 -8.58
C ARG A 400 15.54 -8.97 -7.36
N LEU A 401 16.19 -10.13 -7.55
CA LEU A 401 16.98 -10.78 -6.49
C LEU A 401 18.48 -10.44 -6.60
N PRO A 402 19.18 -10.18 -5.48
CA PRO A 402 20.62 -9.90 -5.49
C PRO A 402 21.43 -11.14 -5.89
N THR A 403 22.55 -10.92 -6.59
CA THR A 403 23.41 -12.02 -7.06
C THR A 403 24.46 -12.42 -6.01
N ARG A 404 24.99 -13.64 -6.15
CA ARG A 404 25.72 -14.44 -5.13
C ARG A 404 27.09 -13.89 -4.65
N GLY A 405 27.34 -12.58 -4.72
CA GLY A 405 28.64 -11.97 -4.38
C GLY A 405 28.79 -11.40 -2.97
N GLU A 406 27.68 -11.02 -2.30
CA GLU A 406 27.75 -9.97 -1.26
C GLU A 406 27.52 -10.45 0.19
N ILE A 407 27.12 -11.72 0.41
CA ILE A 407 26.77 -12.22 1.75
C ILE A 407 27.89 -13.08 2.36
N THR A 408 28.75 -12.48 3.19
CA THR A 408 29.57 -13.23 4.17
C THR A 408 29.73 -12.48 5.51
N LYS A 409 29.37 -13.18 6.61
CA LYS A 409 29.63 -12.94 8.05
C LYS A 409 28.52 -12.31 8.93
N VAL A 410 27.86 -13.17 9.71
CA VAL A 410 27.33 -12.92 11.07
C VAL A 410 27.51 -14.22 11.90
N PRO A 411 27.91 -14.18 13.19
CA PRO A 411 28.05 -15.37 14.06
C PRO A 411 26.78 -15.68 14.91
N GLU A 412 26.82 -16.75 15.70
CA GLU A 412 25.67 -17.51 16.25
C GLU A 412 25.22 -17.18 17.70
N ASN A 413 24.15 -17.88 18.14
CA ASN A 413 23.46 -17.96 19.47
C ASN A 413 22.24 -17.00 19.63
N ALA A 414 21.06 -17.36 20.18
CA ALA A 414 20.36 -18.61 20.56
C ALA A 414 18.83 -18.29 20.69
N GLY A 415 17.83 -19.15 20.97
CA GLY A 415 17.72 -20.59 21.34
C GLY A 415 16.23 -21.01 21.48
N GLU A 416 15.93 -22.17 22.10
CA GLU A 416 14.55 -22.75 22.31
C GLU A 416 14.47 -23.48 23.69
N PRO A 417 13.36 -24.10 24.21
CA PRO A 417 12.18 -24.78 23.59
C PRO A 417 10.81 -24.20 24.11
N ALA A 418 9.62 -24.84 24.28
CA ALA A 418 9.12 -26.24 24.36
C ALA A 418 7.60 -26.40 24.06
N ILE A 419 7.02 -27.61 24.22
CA ILE A 419 5.76 -28.08 23.55
C ILE A 419 4.86 -29.01 24.43
N GLY A 420 3.52 -28.99 24.25
CA GLY A 420 2.66 -30.21 24.34
C GLY A 420 1.17 -30.07 24.81
N LEU A 421 0.23 -31.02 24.62
CA LEU A 421 0.04 -32.02 23.53
C LEU A 421 -1.33 -32.83 23.60
N GLY A 422 -2.41 -32.39 22.91
CA GLY A 422 -3.59 -33.21 22.46
C GLY A 422 -4.46 -33.99 23.49
N PRO A 423 -5.42 -34.88 23.08
CA PRO A 423 -6.04 -35.11 21.75
C PRO A 423 -7.61 -35.12 21.73
N LEU A 424 -8.25 -35.51 20.60
CA LEU A 424 -9.70 -35.32 20.26
C LEU A 424 -10.59 -36.59 20.35
N SER A 425 -11.93 -36.45 20.25
CA SER A 425 -12.76 -37.01 19.14
C SER A 425 -14.30 -36.86 19.29
N ARG A 426 -15.05 -37.09 18.17
CA ARG A 426 -16.52 -37.28 17.98
C ARG A 426 -17.42 -36.02 17.89
N LEU A 427 -18.50 -35.96 17.06
CA LEU A 427 -18.83 -36.59 15.76
C LEU A 427 -20.09 -35.89 15.12
N LEU A 428 -20.32 -36.06 13.81
CA LEU A 428 -21.56 -35.80 13.03
C LEU A 428 -21.97 -34.35 12.66
N ALA A 429 -22.73 -34.26 11.56
CA ALA A 429 -23.30 -33.10 10.85
C ALA A 429 -24.44 -33.62 9.91
N PRO A 430 -25.18 -32.83 9.08
CA PRO A 430 -25.13 -31.37 8.88
C PRO A 430 -26.51 -30.65 8.89
N GLN A 431 -26.50 -29.32 8.91
CA GLN A 431 -27.43 -28.40 8.18
C GLN A 431 -26.79 -26.99 8.14
N ALA A 432 -27.32 -26.06 7.35
CA ALA A 432 -26.55 -24.91 6.85
C ALA A 432 -26.80 -23.56 7.56
N ARG A 433 -25.70 -22.87 7.89
CA ARG A 433 -25.53 -21.41 7.69
C ARG A 433 -24.05 -21.03 7.78
N VAL A 434 -23.63 -20.02 7.03
CA VAL A 434 -22.25 -19.49 7.04
C VAL A 434 -22.22 -18.21 7.87
N VAL A 435 -21.40 -18.22 8.92
CA VAL A 435 -20.92 -17.02 9.63
C VAL A 435 -19.42 -17.25 9.85
N GLY A 436 -18.58 -16.41 9.25
CA GLY A 436 -17.12 -16.56 9.30
C GLY A 436 -16.48 -15.53 10.21
N SER A 437 -15.78 -15.97 11.25
CA SER A 437 -14.90 -15.14 12.07
C SER A 437 -13.48 -15.07 11.48
N VAL A 438 -12.84 -13.91 11.64
CA VAL A 438 -11.47 -13.61 11.13
C VAL A 438 -10.42 -14.22 12.06
N PRO A 439 -9.31 -14.76 11.53
CA PRO A 439 -8.00 -14.09 11.69
C PRO A 439 -7.25 -13.82 10.36
N THR A 440 -6.52 -12.70 10.34
CA THR A 440 -5.46 -12.31 9.39
C THR A 440 -4.07 -12.69 9.96
N PRO A 441 -2.90 -12.41 9.31
CA PRO A 441 -2.63 -11.70 8.06
C PRO A 441 -1.75 -12.49 7.05
N ALA A 442 -1.14 -11.76 6.09
CA ALA A 442 -0.16 -12.22 5.08
C ALA A 442 -0.69 -13.20 4.01
N SER A 443 -1.13 -12.64 2.88
CA SER A 443 -1.31 -13.38 1.63
C SER A 443 -0.79 -12.54 0.47
N SER A 444 0.14 -13.08 -0.33
CA SER A 444 0.76 -12.36 -1.45
C SER A 444 -0.22 -12.14 -2.61
N SER A 445 0.19 -11.37 -3.62
CA SER A 445 -0.58 -11.21 -4.88
C SER A 445 -0.93 -12.54 -5.55
N HIS A 446 -0.07 -13.56 -5.42
CA HIS A 446 -0.36 -14.93 -5.86
C HIS A 446 -1.50 -15.58 -5.06
N ASP A 447 -1.57 -15.33 -3.76
CA ASP A 447 -2.56 -15.96 -2.89
C ASP A 447 -3.96 -15.39 -3.09
N TYR A 448 -4.07 -14.08 -3.36
CA TYR A 448 -5.30 -13.46 -3.87
C TYR A 448 -5.77 -14.14 -5.17
N TYR A 449 -4.84 -14.35 -6.12
CA TYR A 449 -5.16 -14.96 -7.42
C TYR A 449 -5.57 -16.45 -7.30
N LEU A 450 -4.90 -17.22 -6.44
CA LEU A 450 -5.23 -18.62 -6.14
C LEU A 450 -6.56 -18.80 -5.38
N GLN A 451 -6.98 -17.76 -4.65
CA GLN A 451 -8.26 -17.71 -3.95
C GLN A 451 -9.41 -17.37 -4.91
N GLN A 452 -9.17 -16.51 -5.91
CA GLN A 452 -10.10 -16.23 -7.01
C GLN A 452 -10.29 -17.43 -7.96
N SER A 453 -9.21 -18.17 -8.28
CA SER A 453 -9.27 -19.32 -9.20
C SER A 453 -9.70 -20.64 -8.54
N GLY A 454 -10.04 -20.64 -7.25
CA GLY A 454 -10.43 -21.82 -6.47
C GLY A 454 -9.30 -22.82 -6.18
N ILE A 455 -8.14 -22.68 -6.84
CA ILE A 455 -6.98 -23.58 -6.76
C ILE A 455 -6.50 -23.76 -5.31
N LYS A 456 -6.50 -22.69 -4.50
CA LYS A 456 -6.06 -22.74 -3.11
C LYS A 456 -6.82 -23.80 -2.30
N PHE A 457 -8.16 -23.81 -2.41
CA PHE A 457 -9.02 -24.75 -1.70
C PHE A 457 -8.84 -26.21 -2.17
N LEU A 458 -8.49 -26.42 -3.45
CA LEU A 458 -8.21 -27.76 -3.98
C LEU A 458 -6.90 -28.35 -3.42
N LEU A 459 -5.90 -27.52 -3.14
CA LEU A 459 -4.65 -27.95 -2.52
C LEU A 459 -4.79 -28.13 -1.01
N GLU A 460 -5.51 -27.23 -0.33
CA GLU A 460 -5.80 -27.33 1.11
C GLU A 460 -6.63 -28.59 1.43
N ASP A 461 -7.67 -28.91 0.64
CA ASP A 461 -8.48 -30.13 0.85
C ASP A 461 -7.69 -31.42 0.52
N LEU A 462 -6.79 -31.40 -0.48
CA LEU A 462 -5.91 -32.55 -0.76
C LEU A 462 -4.98 -32.87 0.40
N VAL A 463 -4.28 -31.84 0.91
CA VAL A 463 -3.32 -31.98 2.01
C VAL A 463 -4.01 -32.47 3.26
N LYS A 464 -5.16 -31.88 3.58
CA LYS A 464 -6.01 -32.31 4.67
C LYS A 464 -6.44 -33.77 4.50
N LYS A 465 -6.91 -34.17 3.32
CA LYS A 465 -7.30 -35.55 3.03
C LYS A 465 -6.14 -36.55 3.12
N LEU A 466 -4.93 -36.18 2.72
CA LEU A 466 -3.74 -37.01 2.93
C LEU A 466 -3.43 -37.23 4.43
N GLN A 467 -3.70 -36.24 5.28
CA GLN A 467 -3.53 -36.34 6.74
C GLN A 467 -4.68 -37.10 7.45
N GLU A 468 -5.90 -37.00 6.93
CA GLU A 468 -7.12 -37.64 7.44
C GLU A 468 -7.24 -39.11 6.97
N ASP A 469 -7.26 -39.35 5.65
CA ASP A 469 -7.48 -40.68 5.04
C ASP A 469 -6.21 -41.56 5.10
N ARG A 470 -5.02 -40.97 5.27
CA ARG A 470 -3.70 -41.63 5.47
C ARG A 470 -3.43 -42.83 4.54
N PRO A 471 -3.63 -42.68 3.22
CA PRO A 471 -3.57 -43.79 2.26
C PRO A 471 -2.22 -44.50 2.26
N GLU A 472 -2.23 -45.83 2.16
CA GLU A 472 -1.00 -46.64 2.04
C GLU A 472 -0.24 -46.34 0.74
N GLN A 473 -0.96 -45.95 -0.32
CA GLN A 473 -0.40 -45.54 -1.61
C GLN A 473 -0.76 -44.07 -1.90
N VAL A 474 0.07 -43.16 -1.40
CA VAL A 474 -0.12 -41.70 -1.51
C VAL A 474 -0.23 -41.24 -2.97
N SER A 475 0.60 -41.75 -3.88
CA SER A 475 0.56 -41.40 -5.31
C SER A 475 -0.78 -41.76 -5.96
N ALA A 476 -1.24 -43.01 -5.78
CA ALA A 476 -2.54 -43.47 -6.29
C ALA A 476 -3.72 -42.67 -5.73
N PHE A 477 -3.65 -42.27 -4.46
CA PHE A 477 -4.64 -41.41 -3.82
C PHE A 477 -4.66 -40.00 -4.43
N ILE A 478 -3.50 -39.35 -4.60
CA ILE A 478 -3.38 -38.02 -5.22
C ILE A 478 -3.92 -38.05 -6.66
N SER A 479 -3.56 -39.08 -7.45
CA SER A 479 -4.09 -39.25 -8.82
C SER A 479 -5.61 -39.45 -8.83
N THR A 480 -6.16 -40.24 -7.91
CA THR A 480 -7.62 -40.48 -7.80
C THR A 480 -8.37 -39.22 -7.35
N TYR A 481 -7.81 -38.45 -6.42
CA TYR A 481 -8.34 -37.17 -5.98
C TYR A 481 -8.43 -36.18 -7.14
N PHE A 482 -7.32 -35.94 -7.86
CA PHE A 482 -7.32 -35.01 -8.98
C PHE A 482 -8.20 -35.50 -10.15
N ALA A 483 -8.29 -36.80 -10.41
CA ALA A 483 -9.25 -37.35 -11.38
C ALA A 483 -10.71 -37.04 -10.98
N SER A 484 -11.03 -37.16 -9.69
CA SER A 484 -12.38 -36.87 -9.17
C SER A 484 -12.75 -35.38 -9.24
N VAL A 485 -11.78 -34.49 -8.98
CA VAL A 485 -11.90 -33.03 -9.18
C VAL A 485 -12.09 -32.70 -10.66
N VAL A 486 -11.25 -33.27 -11.54
CA VAL A 486 -11.31 -33.06 -13.01
C VAL A 486 -12.63 -33.56 -13.62
N ASN A 487 -13.26 -34.56 -13.03
CA ASN A 487 -14.57 -35.06 -13.45
C ASN A 487 -15.75 -34.29 -12.79
N GLY A 488 -15.50 -33.22 -12.02
CA GLY A 488 -16.55 -32.41 -11.38
C GLY A 488 -17.26 -33.09 -10.20
N THR A 489 -16.68 -34.17 -9.65
CA THR A 489 -17.36 -35.04 -8.67
C THR A 489 -16.88 -34.89 -7.22
N HIS A 490 -15.81 -34.13 -6.98
CA HIS A 490 -15.21 -33.95 -5.64
C HIS A 490 -15.55 -32.58 -5.02
N ILE A 491 -15.56 -32.52 -3.68
CA ILE A 491 -15.93 -31.38 -2.81
C ILE A 491 -17.41 -30.94 -2.92
N ARG A 492 -18.27 -31.67 -2.20
CA ARG A 492 -19.59 -31.20 -1.70
C ARG A 492 -20.56 -30.62 -2.75
N GLY A 493 -20.54 -31.12 -3.98
CA GLY A 493 -21.56 -30.78 -4.99
C GLY A 493 -21.58 -29.31 -5.41
N ARG A 494 -20.40 -28.67 -5.45
CA ARG A 494 -20.25 -27.33 -6.01
C ARG A 494 -19.82 -27.44 -7.47
N GLU A 495 -20.51 -26.76 -8.36
CA GLU A 495 -20.00 -26.49 -9.70
C GLU A 495 -18.84 -25.49 -9.62
N PHE A 496 -17.83 -25.68 -10.46
CA PHE A 496 -16.71 -24.77 -10.61
C PHE A 496 -16.60 -24.39 -12.09
N GLU A 497 -16.64 -23.09 -12.40
CA GLU A 497 -16.31 -22.63 -13.75
C GLU A 497 -14.83 -22.88 -14.07
N TYR A 498 -14.54 -22.97 -15.36
CA TYR A 498 -13.29 -23.54 -15.87
C TYR A 498 -12.05 -22.74 -15.42
N ILE A 499 -11.19 -23.38 -14.61
CA ILE A 499 -9.91 -22.80 -14.17
C ILE A 499 -9.05 -22.49 -15.41
N ASN A 500 -8.99 -21.21 -15.77
CA ASN A 500 -8.24 -20.75 -16.93
C ASN A 500 -6.75 -21.09 -16.75
N GLY A 501 -6.26 -22.05 -17.53
CA GLY A 501 -4.92 -22.61 -17.46
C GLY A 501 -3.80 -21.70 -17.94
N ALA A 502 -3.93 -20.38 -17.77
CA ALA A 502 -2.90 -19.38 -18.04
C ALA A 502 -1.62 -19.64 -17.24
N LEU A 503 -0.47 -19.22 -17.77
CA LEU A 503 0.85 -19.47 -17.19
C LEU A 503 0.95 -19.02 -15.72
N ILE A 504 0.36 -17.86 -15.39
CA ILE A 504 0.35 -17.31 -14.03
C ILE A 504 -0.43 -18.19 -13.02
N ASN A 505 -1.50 -18.88 -13.44
CA ASN A 505 -2.17 -19.87 -12.58
C ASN A 505 -1.27 -21.10 -12.34
N ARG A 506 -0.52 -21.57 -13.35
CA ARG A 506 0.41 -22.70 -13.23
C ARG A 506 1.61 -22.37 -12.32
N VAL A 507 2.16 -21.17 -12.45
CA VAL A 507 3.27 -20.68 -11.60
C VAL A 507 2.80 -20.46 -10.17
N ALA A 508 1.63 -19.85 -9.96
CA ALA A 508 1.07 -19.67 -8.61
C ALA A 508 0.74 -21.03 -7.95
N PHE A 509 0.22 -22.00 -8.70
CA PHE A 509 0.00 -23.37 -8.23
C PHE A 509 1.31 -24.00 -7.73
N LEU A 510 2.39 -23.93 -8.51
CA LEU A 510 3.69 -24.48 -8.14
C LEU A 510 4.27 -23.78 -6.89
N GLY A 511 4.30 -22.45 -6.87
CA GLY A 511 4.79 -21.67 -5.72
C GLY A 511 3.92 -21.77 -4.46
N HIS A 512 2.67 -22.24 -4.56
CA HIS A 512 1.84 -22.56 -3.39
C HIS A 512 2.00 -24.02 -2.96
N LEU A 513 2.12 -24.97 -3.90
CA LEU A 513 2.47 -26.36 -3.61
C LEU A 513 3.84 -26.48 -2.93
N GLU A 514 4.83 -25.69 -3.36
CA GLU A 514 6.14 -25.59 -2.70
C GLU A 514 6.03 -25.04 -1.28
N ARG A 515 5.25 -23.97 -1.05
CA ARG A 515 5.00 -23.42 0.30
C ARG A 515 4.27 -24.42 1.20
N ILE A 516 3.30 -25.16 0.67
CA ILE A 516 2.63 -26.26 1.36
C ILE A 516 3.60 -27.39 1.70
N ALA A 517 4.43 -27.84 0.75
CA ALA A 517 5.41 -28.89 0.98
C ALA A 517 6.43 -28.47 2.05
N ASN A 518 6.89 -27.22 2.03
CA ASN A 518 7.76 -26.66 3.06
C ASN A 518 7.06 -26.53 4.42
N ALA A 519 5.77 -26.22 4.48
CA ALA A 519 4.98 -26.21 5.73
C ALA A 519 4.75 -27.63 6.28
N MET A 520 4.41 -28.60 5.43
CA MET A 520 4.31 -30.02 5.79
C MET A 520 5.66 -30.59 6.25
N ALA A 521 6.77 -30.11 5.69
CA ALA A 521 8.09 -30.44 6.16
C ALA A 521 8.36 -29.81 7.53
N ALA A 522 8.01 -28.53 7.74
CA ALA A 522 8.28 -27.79 8.98
C ALA A 522 7.75 -28.49 10.24
N ASP A 523 6.55 -29.08 10.18
CA ASP A 523 5.95 -29.78 11.31
C ASP A 523 6.60 -31.14 11.61
N ARG A 524 7.56 -31.12 12.55
CA ARG A 524 8.32 -32.25 13.13
C ARG A 524 9.22 -33.03 12.18
N VAL A 525 8.87 -33.16 10.90
CA VAL A 525 9.69 -33.88 9.91
C VAL A 525 11.00 -33.12 9.67
N VAL A 526 10.98 -31.78 9.59
CA VAL A 526 12.16 -30.91 9.46
C VAL A 526 13.16 -31.04 10.60
N ALA A 527 12.75 -31.37 11.83
CA ALA A 527 13.69 -31.60 12.92
C ALA A 527 14.60 -32.81 12.65
N ARG A 528 14.08 -33.84 11.96
CA ARG A 528 14.84 -35.05 11.59
C ARG A 528 15.42 -34.98 10.17
N LEU A 529 14.73 -34.33 9.23
CA LEU A 529 15.28 -34.01 7.91
C LEU A 529 16.41 -32.99 7.96
N ARG A 530 16.51 -32.09 8.94
CA ARG A 530 17.73 -31.27 9.13
C ARG A 530 18.93 -32.13 9.55
N LEU A 531 18.69 -33.18 10.35
CA LEU A 531 19.70 -34.17 10.72
C LEU A 531 20.16 -35.02 9.52
N ILE A 532 19.23 -35.35 8.61
CA ILE A 532 19.51 -36.13 7.38
C ILE A 532 20.03 -35.22 6.24
N ALA A 533 19.68 -33.94 6.20
CA ALA A 533 20.22 -32.98 5.24
C ALA A 533 21.70 -32.64 5.51
N GLN A 534 22.16 -32.75 6.76
CA GLN A 534 23.59 -32.80 7.07
C GLN A 534 24.30 -34.04 6.47
N GLN A 535 23.54 -35.01 5.96
CA GLN A 535 24.01 -36.20 5.22
C GLN A 535 23.67 -36.14 3.71
N ASN A 536 23.25 -34.99 3.18
CA ASN A 536 23.17 -34.68 1.74
C ASN A 536 22.22 -35.54 0.87
N THR A 537 21.16 -36.12 1.45
CA THR A 537 20.28 -37.11 0.78
C THR A 537 18.81 -36.70 0.67
N PHE A 538 18.50 -35.58 0.00
CA PHE A 538 17.17 -35.31 -0.56
C PHE A 538 17.28 -34.42 -1.80
N LEU A 539 16.68 -34.84 -2.92
CA LEU A 539 16.76 -34.13 -4.21
C LEU A 539 15.38 -33.66 -4.68
N ILE A 540 15.11 -32.36 -4.50
CA ILE A 540 14.02 -31.70 -5.24
C ILE A 540 14.37 -31.77 -6.75
N PRO A 541 13.44 -32.16 -7.64
CA PRO A 541 13.71 -32.24 -9.07
C PRO A 541 14.25 -30.91 -9.64
N PRO A 542 15.26 -30.92 -10.53
CA PRO A 542 15.78 -29.72 -11.16
C PRO A 542 14.68 -28.91 -11.85
N LEU A 543 14.74 -27.58 -11.72
CA LEU A 543 13.69 -26.67 -12.23
C LEU A 543 13.38 -26.89 -13.73
N GLY A 544 14.39 -27.28 -14.52
CA GLY A 544 14.25 -27.57 -15.95
C GLY A 544 13.32 -28.75 -16.28
N ASP A 545 13.15 -29.73 -15.39
CA ASP A 545 12.18 -30.82 -15.58
C ASP A 545 10.75 -30.28 -15.42
N VAL A 546 10.54 -29.43 -14.42
CA VAL A 546 9.27 -28.73 -14.13
C VAL A 546 8.90 -27.77 -15.26
N GLU A 547 9.86 -26.98 -15.76
CA GLU A 547 9.72 -26.17 -16.97
C GLU A 547 9.29 -27.04 -18.16
N SER A 548 9.86 -28.24 -18.31
CA SER A 548 9.47 -29.16 -19.39
C SER A 548 8.00 -29.56 -19.33
N PHE A 549 7.39 -29.72 -18.14
CA PHE A 549 5.96 -30.02 -18.00
C PHE A 549 5.09 -28.81 -18.32
N VAL A 550 5.54 -27.59 -17.98
CA VAL A 550 4.83 -26.35 -18.37
C VAL A 550 4.77 -26.20 -19.88
N PHE A 551 5.86 -26.48 -20.60
CA PHE A 551 5.93 -26.37 -22.07
C PHE A 551 5.27 -27.52 -22.84
N LYS A 552 5.22 -28.74 -22.29
CA LYS A 552 4.59 -29.91 -22.96
C LYS A 552 3.07 -29.95 -22.85
N SER A 553 2.46 -29.10 -22.02
CA SER A 553 1.05 -29.22 -21.64
C SER A 553 0.19 -28.09 -22.22
N SER A 554 -0.72 -28.43 -23.13
CA SER A 554 -1.73 -27.51 -23.65
C SER A 554 -2.71 -27.07 -22.55
N SER A 555 -3.13 -28.00 -21.69
CA SER A 555 -4.14 -27.78 -20.64
C SER A 555 -3.59 -27.97 -19.22
N PHE A 556 -4.32 -27.45 -18.22
CA PHE A 556 -3.99 -27.67 -16.80
C PHE A 556 -4.14 -29.16 -16.40
N LYS A 557 -5.13 -29.86 -16.97
CA LYS A 557 -5.32 -31.32 -16.80
C LYS A 557 -4.11 -32.13 -17.28
N GLU A 558 -3.58 -31.78 -18.44
CA GLU A 558 -2.39 -32.39 -19.05
C GLU A 558 -1.11 -32.07 -18.26
N PHE A 559 -1.01 -30.82 -17.75
CA PHE A 559 0.07 -30.40 -16.85
C PHE A 559 0.12 -31.22 -15.56
N CYS A 560 -1.02 -31.41 -14.88
CA CYS A 560 -1.10 -32.30 -13.73
C CYS A 560 -0.73 -33.74 -14.08
N GLY A 561 -1.21 -34.26 -15.22
CA GLY A 561 -0.86 -35.59 -15.73
C GLY A 561 0.65 -35.79 -15.88
N HIS A 562 1.33 -34.89 -16.59
CA HIS A 562 2.78 -34.95 -16.78
C HIS A 562 3.57 -34.76 -15.48
N PHE A 563 3.13 -33.86 -14.60
CA PHE A 563 3.74 -33.64 -13.29
C PHE A 563 3.72 -34.91 -12.42
N PHE A 564 2.57 -35.59 -12.30
CA PHE A 564 2.45 -36.80 -11.47
C PHE A 564 3.05 -38.07 -12.09
N THR A 565 3.28 -38.11 -13.42
CA THR A 565 3.99 -39.22 -14.08
C THR A 565 5.52 -39.06 -14.15
N SER A 566 6.07 -37.96 -13.62
CA SER A 566 7.52 -37.72 -13.60
C SER A 566 8.25 -38.66 -12.65
N ALA A 567 9.24 -39.40 -13.15
CA ALA A 567 10.06 -40.31 -12.34
C ALA A 567 10.82 -39.58 -11.21
N ALA A 568 11.24 -38.33 -11.42
CA ALA A 568 11.92 -37.53 -10.40
C ALA A 568 10.96 -37.10 -9.27
N ILE A 569 9.71 -36.76 -9.61
CA ILE A 569 8.66 -36.42 -8.63
C ILE A 569 8.18 -37.69 -7.91
N ALA A 570 8.12 -38.84 -8.61
CA ALA A 570 7.86 -40.14 -8.00
C ALA A 570 8.96 -40.57 -7.01
N SER A 571 10.25 -40.32 -7.32
CA SER A 571 11.36 -40.55 -6.38
C SER A 571 11.20 -39.69 -5.12
N ALA A 572 11.01 -38.38 -5.28
CA ALA A 572 10.82 -37.46 -4.16
C ALA A 572 9.57 -37.80 -3.30
N ILE A 573 8.48 -38.29 -3.92
CA ILE A 573 7.31 -38.81 -3.18
C ILE A 573 7.66 -40.10 -2.43
N ASN A 574 8.35 -41.05 -3.05
CA ASN A 574 8.75 -42.30 -2.42
C ASN A 574 9.72 -42.04 -1.25
N GLU A 575 10.71 -41.17 -1.41
CA GLU A 575 11.64 -40.76 -0.34
C GLU A 575 10.88 -40.11 0.85
N LEU A 576 9.84 -39.31 0.57
CA LEU A 576 8.96 -38.76 1.61
C LEU A 576 8.11 -39.85 2.30
N GLN A 577 7.65 -40.83 1.54
CA GLN A 577 6.79 -41.93 2.00
C GLN A 577 7.58 -42.97 2.81
N ASP A 578 8.85 -43.21 2.46
CA ASP A 578 9.82 -43.98 3.25
C ASP A 578 10.17 -43.24 4.54
N ALA A 579 10.44 -41.93 4.49
CA ALA A 579 10.67 -41.13 5.70
C ALA A 579 9.47 -41.16 6.67
N VAL A 580 8.23 -41.08 6.15
CA VAL A 580 7.00 -41.24 6.94
C VAL A 580 6.83 -42.67 7.48
N THR A 581 7.25 -43.69 6.72
CA THR A 581 7.18 -45.10 7.15
C THR A 581 8.20 -45.40 8.25
N HIS A 582 9.44 -44.92 8.10
CA HIS A 582 10.52 -45.09 9.08
C HIS A 582 10.26 -44.33 10.40
N LEU A 583 9.38 -43.32 10.37
CA LEU A 583 8.83 -42.65 11.57
C LEU A 583 7.73 -43.47 12.27
N ARG A 584 7.04 -44.41 11.59
CA ARG A 584 6.03 -45.29 12.21
C ARG A 584 6.66 -46.47 12.96
N THR A 585 7.88 -46.88 12.63
CA THR A 585 8.56 -48.04 13.23
C THR A 585 9.41 -47.71 14.46
N HIS A 586 9.56 -46.43 14.82
CA HIS A 586 10.42 -45.94 15.90
C HIS A 586 9.69 -44.93 16.81
N VAL A 587 8.48 -45.31 17.24
CA VAL A 587 7.67 -44.69 18.31
C VAL A 587 7.23 -45.82 19.24
#